data_AF-A0A3C1CN42-F1
#
_entry.id   AF-A0A3C1CN42-F1
#
_cell.length_a   1.000
_cell.length_b   1.000
_cell.length_c   1.000
_cell.angle_alpha   90.00
_cell.angle_beta   90.00
_cell.angle_gamma   90.00
#
_symmetry.space_group_name_H-M   'P 1'
#
loop_
_entity.id
_entity.type
_entity.pdbx_description
1 polymer ?
#
loop_
_entity_poly.entity_id
_entity_poly.type
_entity_poly.pdbx_seq_one_letter_code
_entity_poly.pdbx_strand_id
1 'polypeptide(L)'
;MDGYLTALAHHDATAVSGTSDGGPYAMAGVILDSAAINAARGGTTTVTVGRSSLTPTSVGSSTVTFGGSVTLTTTVSGSQGAGTSNDTVAGPLTVTDQSGVWRVTDFTYDGATLQSWAEHASQTIDGLTATVGYVVSYGNTTAALVTLTQQSGAADVQLQTVKLTAGGAAQVGTGDFTGPPTPTGVLRFSRVDATPGSLELDFSSSSGSPYDFQLTLS
;
A
#
# COMPACT_ATOMS: atom_id res chain seq x y z
N MET A 1 -2.36 -25.25 3.14
CA MET A 1 -1.33 -24.21 3.26
C MET A 1 0.04 -24.75 2.83
N ASP A 2 0.09 -25.76 1.98
CA ASP A 2 1.09 -26.80 2.16
C ASP A 2 2.36 -26.71 1.32
N GLY A 3 2.70 -25.72 0.49
CA GLY A 3 2.37 -24.32 0.43
C GLY A 3 2.33 -23.70 -0.95
N TYR A 4 1.97 -22.44 -1.08
CA TYR A 4 1.42 -21.75 -2.24
C TYR A 4 0.23 -22.44 -2.90
N LEU A 5 -0.70 -23.15 -2.27
CA LEU A 5 -0.58 -24.03 -1.11
C LEU A 5 0.02 -25.40 -1.53
N THR A 6 0.42 -25.61 -2.80
CA THR A 6 1.41 -26.64 -3.19
C THR A 6 2.72 -26.20 -3.94
N ALA A 7 3.00 -24.95 -4.37
CA ALA A 7 4.34 -24.46 -4.79
C ALA A 7 4.96 -23.27 -3.99
N LEU A 8 4.38 -22.89 -2.87
CA LEU A 8 5.03 -22.71 -1.56
C LEU A 8 5.20 -24.14 -0.90
N ALA A 9 4.82 -25.31 -1.51
CA ALA A 9 5.09 -26.70 -1.04
C ALA A 9 6.15 -27.33 -1.90
N HIS A 10 6.09 -27.00 -3.19
CA HIS A 10 6.90 -27.48 -4.30
C HIS A 10 7.81 -26.34 -4.81
N HIS A 11 7.85 -25.19 -4.11
CA HIS A 11 8.83 -24.10 -4.25
C HIS A 11 9.11 -23.60 -5.69
N ASP A 12 8.09 -23.09 -6.37
CA ASP A 12 8.24 -22.49 -7.70
C ASP A 12 8.28 -20.94 -7.61
N ALA A 13 9.49 -20.36 -7.59
CA ALA A 13 9.74 -18.93 -7.33
C ALA A 13 9.68 -18.04 -8.58
N THR A 14 9.99 -18.61 -9.76
CA THR A 14 9.54 -18.04 -11.04
C THR A 14 8.04 -17.87 -10.91
N ALA A 15 7.38 -18.89 -10.32
CA ALA A 15 5.97 -18.88 -10.08
C ALA A 15 5.35 -18.07 -8.95
N VAL A 16 6.01 -17.03 -8.42
CA VAL A 16 5.32 -16.05 -7.54
C VAL A 16 5.58 -14.57 -7.93
N SER A 17 6.58 -14.30 -8.77
CA SER A 17 7.00 -12.97 -9.23
C SER A 17 6.45 -12.33 -10.55
N GLY A 18 5.43 -12.83 -11.28
CA GLY A 18 4.86 -12.35 -12.60
C GLY A 18 3.32 -12.08 -12.82
N THR A 19 2.39 -12.29 -11.86
CA THR A 19 0.88 -12.28 -11.95
C THR A 19 -0.05 -11.25 -11.26
N SER A 20 0.46 -10.37 -10.43
CA SER A 20 -0.33 -9.63 -9.44
C SER A 20 -0.72 -8.40 -10.19
N ASP A 21 -2.00 -8.15 -10.08
CA ASP A 21 -2.69 -6.88 -10.22
C ASP A 21 -2.07 -5.68 -9.45
N GLY A 22 -0.90 -5.84 -8.84
CA GLY A 22 -0.27 -4.86 -7.97
C GLY A 22 -0.79 -4.88 -6.53
N GLY A 23 -1.93 -5.49 -6.21
CA GLY A 23 -2.59 -5.38 -4.90
C GLY A 23 -1.75 -5.89 -3.72
N PRO A 24 -1.28 -7.15 -3.74
CA PRO A 24 -0.32 -7.66 -2.77
C PRO A 24 0.99 -6.88 -2.71
N TYR A 25 1.51 -6.41 -3.84
CA TYR A 25 2.73 -5.60 -3.88
C TYR A 25 2.52 -4.21 -3.29
N ALA A 26 1.36 -3.60 -3.54
CA ALA A 26 0.96 -2.34 -2.96
C ALA A 26 0.81 -2.49 -1.45
N MET A 27 0.14 -3.53 -0.98
CA MET A 27 0.04 -3.81 0.46
C MET A 27 1.41 -4.07 1.10
N ALA A 28 2.28 -4.86 0.46
CA ALA A 28 3.65 -5.09 0.93
C ALA A 28 4.45 -3.78 0.95
N GLY A 29 4.30 -2.95 -0.09
CA GLY A 29 4.84 -1.59 -0.15
C GLY A 29 4.38 -0.76 1.04
N VAL A 30 3.06 -0.68 1.30
CA VAL A 30 2.49 0.10 2.41
C VAL A 30 3.08 -0.35 3.74
N ILE A 31 3.20 -1.66 3.95
CA ILE A 31 3.79 -2.23 5.16
C ILE A 31 5.26 -1.84 5.29
N LEU A 32 6.05 -1.98 4.22
CA LEU A 32 7.47 -1.63 4.21
C LEU A 32 7.70 -0.13 4.41
N ASP A 33 6.92 0.72 3.74
CA ASP A 33 6.99 2.17 3.84
C ASP A 33 6.53 2.63 5.24
N SER A 34 5.48 2.03 5.77
CA SER A 34 5.05 2.26 7.16
C SER A 34 6.14 1.86 8.15
N ALA A 35 6.81 0.73 7.91
CA ALA A 35 7.95 0.31 8.73
C ALA A 35 9.13 1.29 8.62
N ALA A 36 9.43 1.81 7.43
CA ALA A 36 10.47 2.80 7.21
C ALA A 36 10.17 4.14 7.90
N ILE A 37 8.92 4.61 7.80
CA ILE A 37 8.43 5.81 8.51
C ILE A 37 8.55 5.62 10.03
N ASN A 38 8.11 4.48 10.54
CA ASN A 38 8.22 4.17 11.97
C ASN A 38 9.69 4.12 12.41
N ALA A 39 10.56 3.47 11.63
CA ALA A 39 12.00 3.40 11.90
C ALA A 39 12.67 4.78 11.92
N ALA A 40 12.33 5.66 10.98
CA ALA A 40 12.83 7.04 10.95
C ALA A 40 12.43 7.84 12.20
N ARG A 41 11.35 7.44 12.89
CA ARG A 41 10.87 8.02 14.15
C ARG A 41 11.38 7.28 15.39
N GLY A 42 12.33 6.34 15.22
CA GLY A 42 12.88 5.54 16.32
C GLY A 42 11.97 4.39 16.78
N GLY A 43 11.01 3.99 15.94
CA GLY A 43 10.14 2.84 16.16
C GLY A 43 10.57 1.59 15.39
N THR A 44 9.84 0.50 15.56
CA THR A 44 10.03 -0.78 14.86
C THR A 44 8.66 -1.33 14.47
N THR A 45 8.57 -1.99 13.32
CA THR A 45 7.33 -2.64 12.86
C THR A 45 7.62 -4.09 12.56
N THR A 46 6.78 -4.98 13.09
CA THR A 46 6.86 -6.43 12.91
C THR A 46 5.50 -6.94 12.47
N VAL A 47 5.44 -7.74 11.41
CA VAL A 47 4.21 -8.43 10.97
C VAL A 47 4.41 -9.92 11.15
N THR A 48 3.46 -10.57 11.83
CA THR A 48 3.46 -12.03 12.05
C THR A 48 2.22 -12.64 11.43
N VAL A 49 2.37 -13.76 10.73
CA VAL A 49 1.24 -14.52 10.20
C VAL A 49 0.74 -15.47 11.30
N GLY A 50 -0.52 -15.33 11.67
CA GLY A 50 -1.20 -16.14 12.67
C GLY A 50 -1.82 -17.41 12.08
N ARG A 51 -2.87 -17.90 12.74
CA ARG A 51 -3.59 -19.12 12.33
C ARG A 51 -4.22 -18.91 10.94
N SER A 52 -4.08 -19.91 10.08
CA SER A 52 -4.74 -19.98 8.78
C SER A 52 -5.79 -21.11 8.77
N SER A 53 -6.89 -20.86 8.06
CA SER A 53 -7.93 -21.83 7.71
C SER A 53 -8.10 -21.96 6.20
N LEU A 54 -7.14 -21.47 5.41
CA LEU A 54 -7.24 -21.41 3.95
C LEU A 54 -7.31 -22.82 3.35
N THR A 55 -8.39 -23.08 2.61
CA THR A 55 -8.63 -24.33 1.89
C THR A 55 -8.95 -24.05 0.43
N PRO A 56 -8.36 -24.78 -0.55
CA PRO A 56 -8.74 -24.63 -1.95
C PRO A 56 -10.23 -24.94 -2.13
N THR A 57 -10.98 -24.01 -2.71
CA THR A 57 -12.40 -24.17 -3.08
C THR A 57 -12.57 -24.33 -4.59
N SER A 58 -11.62 -23.87 -5.39
CA SER A 58 -11.56 -24.09 -6.83
C SER A 58 -10.11 -24.20 -7.30
N VAL A 59 -9.82 -25.14 -8.20
CA VAL A 59 -8.48 -25.36 -8.78
C VAL A 59 -8.63 -25.47 -10.30
N GLY A 60 -8.15 -24.47 -11.01
CA GLY A 60 -8.00 -24.42 -12.45
C GLY A 60 -6.53 -24.47 -12.87
N SER A 61 -6.27 -24.60 -14.17
CA SER A 61 -4.91 -24.72 -14.74
C SER A 61 -4.03 -23.50 -14.51
N SER A 62 -4.63 -22.34 -14.28
CA SER A 62 -3.96 -21.06 -14.07
C SER A 62 -4.66 -20.21 -13.01
N THR A 63 -5.47 -20.81 -12.14
CA THR A 63 -6.21 -20.08 -11.10
C THR A 63 -6.52 -21.02 -9.95
N VAL A 64 -6.28 -20.60 -8.71
CA VAL A 64 -6.73 -21.31 -7.51
C VAL A 64 -7.50 -20.32 -6.64
N THR A 65 -8.72 -20.68 -6.27
CA THR A 65 -9.50 -19.90 -5.29
C THR A 65 -9.46 -20.65 -3.96
N PHE A 66 -9.17 -19.92 -2.89
CA PHE A 66 -9.21 -20.41 -1.51
C PHE A 66 -10.41 -19.83 -0.78
N GLY A 67 -11.10 -20.67 -0.01
CA GLY A 67 -11.97 -20.24 1.07
C GLY A 67 -11.21 -20.19 2.40
N GLY A 68 -11.83 -19.65 3.44
CA GLY A 68 -11.22 -19.51 4.77
C GLY A 68 -10.49 -18.19 4.95
N SER A 69 -9.61 -18.11 5.94
CA SER A 69 -8.93 -16.86 6.30
C SER A 69 -7.54 -17.10 6.90
N VAL A 70 -6.75 -16.04 6.97
CA VAL A 70 -5.50 -15.97 7.72
C VAL A 70 -5.47 -14.65 8.49
N THR A 71 -5.04 -14.72 9.75
CA THR A 71 -4.84 -13.53 10.58
C THR A 71 -3.41 -13.02 10.42
N LEU A 72 -3.24 -11.72 10.28
CA LEU A 72 -1.98 -11.01 10.33
C LEU A 72 -1.93 -10.22 11.63
N THR A 73 -0.86 -10.32 12.38
CA THR A 73 -0.63 -9.53 13.60
C THR A 73 0.48 -8.54 13.31
N THR A 74 0.15 -7.25 13.25
CA THR A 74 1.12 -6.17 13.07
C THR A 74 1.39 -5.50 14.40
N THR A 75 2.64 -5.48 14.84
CA THR A 75 3.09 -4.77 16.03
C THR A 75 3.98 -3.62 15.63
N VAL A 76 3.63 -2.42 16.08
CA VAL A 76 4.47 -1.22 15.99
C VAL A 76 4.90 -0.86 17.40
N SER A 77 6.20 -0.69 17.65
CA SER A 77 6.75 -0.26 18.93
C SER A 77 7.65 0.95 18.76
N GLY A 78 7.66 1.87 19.71
CA GLY A 78 8.52 3.05 19.68
C GLY A 78 8.47 3.87 20.97
N SER A 79 9.13 5.02 20.97
CA SER A 79 9.21 5.93 22.12
C SER A 79 7.84 6.45 22.59
N GLN A 80 6.84 6.45 21.71
CA GLN A 80 5.45 6.86 21.99
C GLN A 80 4.57 5.68 22.48
N GLY A 81 5.13 4.49 22.63
CA GLY A 81 4.43 3.28 23.05
C GLY A 81 4.44 2.17 22.01
N ALA A 82 3.72 1.08 22.29
CA ALA A 82 3.53 -0.03 21.37
C ALA A 82 2.04 -0.25 21.09
N GLY A 83 1.72 -0.56 19.84
CA GLY A 83 0.39 -0.93 19.38
C GLY A 83 0.46 -2.22 18.58
N THR A 84 -0.58 -3.05 18.71
CA THR A 84 -0.74 -4.27 17.92
C THR A 84 -2.10 -4.25 17.24
N SER A 85 -2.14 -4.44 15.93
CA SER A 85 -3.36 -4.75 15.17
C SER A 85 -3.39 -6.23 14.83
N ASN A 86 -4.61 -6.77 14.73
CA ASN A 86 -4.86 -8.06 14.13
C ASN A 86 -5.78 -7.84 12.95
N ASP A 87 -5.28 -8.12 11.78
CA ASP A 87 -5.96 -7.94 10.51
C ASP A 87 -6.31 -9.32 9.94
N THR A 88 -7.42 -9.45 9.23
CA THR A 88 -7.85 -10.72 8.65
C THR A 88 -7.89 -10.63 7.15
N VAL A 89 -7.09 -11.47 6.48
CA VAL A 89 -7.21 -11.75 5.05
C VAL A 89 -8.13 -12.95 4.89
N ALA A 90 -9.29 -12.75 4.30
CA ALA A 90 -10.33 -13.75 4.12
C ALA A 90 -10.64 -13.98 2.65
N GLY A 91 -11.11 -15.20 2.36
CA GLY A 91 -11.55 -15.58 1.03
C GLY A 91 -12.95 -15.07 0.64
N PRO A 92 -13.33 -15.22 -0.63
CA PRO A 92 -12.61 -15.96 -1.68
C PRO A 92 -11.29 -15.28 -2.04
N LEU A 93 -10.18 -15.97 -1.79
CA LEU A 93 -8.84 -15.50 -2.11
C LEU A 93 -8.46 -16.17 -3.41
N THR A 94 -8.46 -15.41 -4.48
CA THR A 94 -8.11 -15.93 -5.80
C THR A 94 -6.64 -15.63 -6.05
N VAL A 95 -5.89 -16.68 -6.37
CA VAL A 95 -4.57 -16.57 -6.98
C VAL A 95 -4.66 -17.01 -8.44
N THR A 96 -3.97 -16.30 -9.31
CA THR A 96 -3.96 -16.59 -10.75
C THR A 96 -2.52 -16.91 -11.16
N ASP A 97 -2.32 -17.70 -12.22
CA ASP A 97 -1.03 -18.01 -12.89
C ASP A 97 -0.87 -17.16 -14.17
N GLN A 98 0.25 -16.44 -14.33
CA GLN A 98 0.64 -15.65 -15.51
C GLN A 98 2.16 -15.75 -15.63
N SER A 99 2.58 -16.35 -16.73
CA SER A 99 4.00 -16.53 -17.09
C SER A 99 4.78 -17.44 -16.14
N GLY A 100 4.12 -18.49 -15.66
CA GLY A 100 4.67 -19.47 -14.73
C GLY A 100 4.88 -18.80 -13.40
N VAL A 101 3.83 -18.07 -12.96
CA VAL A 101 3.65 -17.24 -11.77
C VAL A 101 2.27 -17.19 -11.18
N TRP A 102 2.08 -17.69 -9.95
CA TRP A 102 1.01 -17.52 -8.97
C TRP A 102 1.07 -16.24 -8.15
N ARG A 103 0.05 -15.38 -8.26
CA ARG A 103 -0.13 -14.26 -7.33
C ARG A 103 -1.59 -14.04 -6.99
N VAL A 104 -1.81 -13.49 -5.80
CA VAL A 104 -3.14 -13.12 -5.32
C VAL A 104 -3.66 -11.96 -6.16
N THR A 105 -4.87 -12.11 -6.70
CA THR A 105 -5.56 -11.12 -7.54
C THR A 105 -6.87 -10.66 -6.94
N ASP A 106 -7.38 -11.37 -5.94
CA ASP A 106 -8.56 -10.96 -5.19
C ASP A 106 -8.45 -11.53 -3.78
N PHE A 107 -8.71 -10.71 -2.77
CA PHE A 107 -8.96 -11.15 -1.41
C PHE A 107 -9.72 -10.07 -0.64
N THR A 108 -10.34 -10.48 0.45
CA THR A 108 -11.02 -9.59 1.37
C THR A 108 -10.08 -9.28 2.53
N TYR A 109 -9.76 -8.01 2.76
CA TYR A 109 -9.03 -7.55 3.94
C TYR A 109 -10.02 -6.91 4.91
N ASP A 110 -10.11 -7.42 6.13
CA ASP A 110 -11.04 -6.94 7.17
C ASP A 110 -12.48 -6.75 6.68
N GLY A 111 -12.95 -7.69 5.85
CA GLY A 111 -14.33 -7.68 5.34
C GLY A 111 -14.55 -6.88 4.05
N ALA A 112 -13.53 -6.21 3.50
CA ALA A 112 -13.64 -5.50 2.22
C ALA A 112 -12.64 -5.99 1.17
N THR A 113 -13.06 -6.11 -0.09
CA THR A 113 -12.18 -6.50 -1.20
C THR A 113 -11.03 -5.49 -1.35
N LEU A 114 -9.80 -5.96 -1.50
CA LEU A 114 -8.68 -5.08 -1.81
C LEU A 114 -8.87 -4.47 -3.21
N GLN A 115 -8.68 -3.16 -3.33
CA GLN A 115 -8.60 -2.50 -4.63
C GLN A 115 -7.26 -1.79 -4.75
N SER A 116 -6.61 -1.91 -5.90
CA SER A 116 -5.29 -1.32 -6.13
C SER A 116 -5.26 -0.64 -7.49
N TRP A 117 -4.65 0.54 -7.51
CA TRP A 117 -4.40 1.33 -8.70
C TRP A 117 -2.90 1.65 -8.70
N ALA A 118 -2.17 1.08 -9.67
CA ALA A 118 -0.78 1.43 -9.88
C ALA A 118 -0.75 2.82 -10.50
N GLU A 119 -0.04 3.74 -9.86
CA GLU A 119 0.03 5.13 -10.30
C GLU A 119 1.46 5.45 -10.66
N HIS A 120 1.65 6.23 -11.71
CA HIS A 120 2.93 6.84 -12.05
C HIS A 120 2.77 8.34 -12.30
N ALA A 121 1.75 8.93 -11.67
CA ALA A 121 1.51 10.36 -11.72
C ALA A 121 2.66 11.10 -11.04
N SER A 122 3.24 12.06 -11.74
CA SER A 122 4.29 12.91 -11.20
C SER A 122 4.10 14.35 -11.61
N GLN A 123 4.46 15.27 -10.75
CA GLN A 123 4.47 16.70 -11.03
C GLN A 123 5.67 17.35 -10.34
N THR A 124 6.26 18.35 -10.99
CA THR A 124 7.39 19.13 -10.45
C THR A 124 6.97 20.58 -10.27
N ILE A 125 7.25 21.16 -9.10
CA ILE A 125 7.04 22.57 -8.76
C ILE A 125 8.33 23.08 -8.12
N ASP A 126 8.92 24.13 -8.69
CA ASP A 126 10.15 24.78 -8.19
C ASP A 126 11.28 23.80 -7.80
N GLY A 127 11.47 22.77 -8.62
CA GLY A 127 12.51 21.75 -8.45
C GLY A 127 12.16 20.62 -7.46
N LEU A 128 11.01 20.68 -6.77
CA LEU A 128 10.47 19.58 -5.97
C LEU A 128 9.53 18.74 -6.84
N THR A 129 9.79 17.45 -6.94
CA THR A 129 8.95 16.49 -7.68
C THR A 129 8.20 15.59 -6.71
N ALA A 130 6.87 15.57 -6.81
CA ALA A 130 6.03 14.58 -6.15
C ALA A 130 5.67 13.48 -7.15
N THR A 131 5.87 12.22 -6.76
CA THR A 131 5.51 11.04 -7.56
C THR A 131 4.62 10.12 -6.74
N VAL A 132 3.44 9.79 -7.28
CA VAL A 132 2.55 8.77 -6.70
C VAL A 132 2.99 7.42 -7.24
N GLY A 133 3.22 6.45 -6.35
CA GLY A 133 3.59 5.08 -6.74
C GLY A 133 2.39 4.15 -6.90
N TYR A 134 1.41 4.26 -6.01
CA TYR A 134 0.15 3.51 -6.07
C TYR A 134 -0.88 4.11 -5.11
N VAL A 135 -2.15 3.78 -5.35
CA VAL A 135 -3.25 3.93 -4.40
C VAL A 135 -3.83 2.54 -4.11
N VAL A 136 -4.18 2.27 -2.86
CA VAL A 136 -4.74 0.98 -2.44
C VAL A 136 -5.83 1.16 -1.39
N SER A 137 -7.00 0.58 -1.61
CA SER A 137 -8.11 0.50 -0.65
C SER A 137 -8.16 -0.89 -0.01
N TYR A 138 -8.06 -0.95 1.32
CA TYR A 138 -8.07 -2.19 2.12
C TYR A 138 -8.79 -1.95 3.45
N GLY A 139 -9.61 -2.92 3.89
CA GLY A 139 -10.46 -2.74 5.07
C GLY A 139 -11.33 -1.50 4.95
N ASN A 140 -11.20 -0.56 5.88
CA ASN A 140 -11.90 0.75 5.87
C ASN A 140 -11.01 1.93 5.45
N THR A 141 -9.83 1.67 4.89
CA THR A 141 -8.79 2.66 4.60
C THR A 141 -8.44 2.68 3.12
N THR A 142 -8.12 3.86 2.61
CA THR A 142 -7.36 4.03 1.37
C THR A 142 -5.98 4.58 1.72
N ALA A 143 -4.92 4.01 1.16
CA ALA A 143 -3.57 4.53 1.29
C ALA A 143 -2.99 4.91 -0.07
N ALA A 144 -2.22 6.00 -0.13
CA ALA A 144 -1.45 6.39 -1.31
C ALA A 144 0.02 6.56 -0.94
N LEU A 145 0.91 6.02 -1.76
CA LEU A 145 2.36 6.18 -1.61
C LEU A 145 2.84 7.36 -2.45
N VAL A 146 3.52 8.31 -1.80
CA VAL A 146 4.11 9.47 -2.48
C VAL A 146 5.59 9.57 -2.15
N THR A 147 6.43 9.73 -3.17
CA THR A 147 7.85 10.03 -3.01
C THR A 147 8.14 11.46 -3.45
N LEU A 148 8.94 12.17 -2.66
CA LEU A 148 9.40 13.52 -2.95
C LEU A 148 10.88 13.51 -3.34
N THR A 149 11.22 14.19 -4.44
CA THR A 149 12.60 14.34 -4.90
C THR A 149 12.89 15.81 -5.19
N GLN A 150 13.91 16.36 -4.54
CA GLN A 150 14.41 17.72 -4.82
C GLN A 150 15.52 17.65 -5.87
N GLN A 151 15.47 18.54 -6.87
CA GLN A 151 16.48 18.63 -7.93
C GLN A 151 17.89 18.92 -7.40
N SER A 152 17.99 19.65 -6.29
CA SER A 152 19.25 19.91 -5.58
C SER A 152 19.03 20.00 -4.08
N GLY A 153 19.86 19.31 -3.30
CA GLY A 153 19.78 19.30 -1.84
C GLY A 153 18.77 18.27 -1.31
N ALA A 154 18.26 18.54 -0.11
CA ALA A 154 17.27 17.70 0.57
C ALA A 154 15.88 18.31 0.44
N ALA A 155 14.86 17.49 0.20
CA ALA A 155 13.47 17.92 0.33
C ALA A 155 13.11 18.02 1.82
N ASP A 156 13.26 19.22 2.39
CA ASP A 156 12.81 19.55 3.74
C ASP A 156 11.46 20.28 3.66
N VAL A 157 10.39 19.50 3.64
CA VAL A 157 9.02 19.99 3.51
C VAL A 157 8.10 19.33 4.51
N GLN A 158 7.06 20.06 4.91
CA GLN A 158 6.01 19.58 5.78
C GLN A 158 4.69 19.50 5.02
N LEU A 159 4.02 18.34 5.07
CA LEU A 159 2.67 18.19 4.54
C LEU A 159 1.70 19.05 5.35
N GLN A 160 0.95 19.92 4.66
CA GLN A 160 -0.06 20.78 5.25
C GLN A 160 -1.45 20.17 5.06
N THR A 161 -1.81 19.86 3.81
CA THR A 161 -3.09 19.22 3.49
C THR A 161 -2.91 18.16 2.41
N VAL A 162 -3.84 17.22 2.38
CA VAL A 162 -3.92 16.20 1.34
C VAL A 162 -5.38 15.88 1.04
N LYS A 163 -5.72 15.78 -0.24
CA LYS A 163 -7.06 15.46 -0.71
C LYS A 163 -7.04 14.46 -1.86
N LEU A 164 -7.77 13.36 -1.72
CA LEU A 164 -7.98 12.36 -2.77
C LEU A 164 -9.38 12.57 -3.36
N THR A 165 -9.49 12.60 -4.68
CA THR A 165 -10.78 12.58 -5.37
C THR A 165 -10.96 11.26 -6.10
N ALA A 166 -12.05 10.54 -5.83
CA ALA A 166 -12.38 9.26 -6.44
C ALA A 166 -13.89 9.20 -6.71
N GLY A 167 -14.30 8.76 -7.92
CA GLY A 167 -15.71 8.69 -8.30
C GLY A 167 -16.49 10.01 -8.18
N GLY A 168 -15.80 11.15 -8.25
CA GLY A 168 -16.37 12.49 -8.08
C GLY A 168 -16.54 12.96 -6.62
N ALA A 169 -16.18 12.14 -5.63
CA ALA A 169 -16.17 12.51 -4.23
C ALA A 169 -14.73 12.84 -3.77
N ALA A 170 -14.58 13.90 -2.98
CA ALA A 170 -13.31 14.29 -2.38
C ALA A 170 -13.21 13.82 -0.92
N GLN A 171 -12.04 13.34 -0.53
CA GLN A 171 -11.70 12.88 0.83
C GLN A 171 -10.45 13.63 1.30
N VAL A 172 -10.54 14.30 2.44
CA VAL A 172 -9.37 14.86 3.11
C VAL A 172 -8.68 13.75 3.89
N GLY A 173 -7.37 13.64 3.72
CA GLY A 173 -6.58 12.60 4.37
C GLY A 173 -5.60 13.14 5.40
N THR A 174 -4.76 12.24 5.87
CA THR A 174 -3.55 12.57 6.62
C THR A 174 -2.36 11.91 5.94
N GLY A 175 -1.13 12.34 6.27
CA GLY A 175 0.05 11.75 5.69
C GLY A 175 1.24 11.87 6.61
N ASP A 176 2.09 10.85 6.58
CA ASP A 176 3.36 10.83 7.27
C ASP A 176 4.46 10.62 6.24
N PHE A 177 5.50 11.44 6.27
CA PHE A 177 6.68 11.31 5.42
C PHE A 177 7.90 10.91 6.25
N THR A 178 8.81 10.12 5.64
CA THR A 178 10.16 9.92 6.15
C THR A 178 10.96 11.23 6.08
N GLY A 179 12.10 11.27 6.77
CA GLY A 179 13.03 12.38 6.66
C GLY A 179 13.75 12.47 5.29
N PRO A 180 14.51 13.55 5.08
CA PRO A 180 15.33 13.76 3.88
C PRO A 180 16.42 12.67 3.70
N PRO A 181 17.02 12.54 2.49
CA PRO A 181 16.96 13.47 1.36
C PRO A 181 15.78 13.27 0.39
N THR A 182 15.19 12.08 0.37
CA THR A 182 14.06 11.70 -0.49
C THR A 182 12.90 11.21 0.40
N PRO A 183 12.08 12.13 0.92
CA PRO A 183 10.94 11.79 1.75
C PRO A 183 9.97 10.87 1.01
N THR A 184 9.66 9.73 1.60
CA THR A 184 8.59 8.84 1.16
C THR A 184 7.47 8.90 2.18
N GLY A 185 6.25 9.13 1.74
CA GLY A 185 5.10 9.27 2.60
C GLY A 185 3.94 8.35 2.27
N VAL A 186 3.30 7.86 3.31
CA VAL A 186 2.06 7.11 3.24
C VAL A 186 0.92 8.04 3.63
N LEU A 187 0.09 8.38 2.64
CA LEU A 187 -1.12 9.16 2.81
C LEU A 187 -2.28 8.21 3.11
N ARG A 188 -3.20 8.60 3.99
CA ARG A 188 -4.31 7.78 4.46
C ARG A 188 -5.62 8.54 4.38
N PHE A 189 -6.64 7.87 3.87
CA PHE A 189 -8.00 8.37 3.71
C PHE A 189 -9.00 7.31 4.16
N SER A 190 -10.27 7.70 4.32
CA SER A 190 -11.35 6.71 4.35
C SER A 190 -11.36 5.90 3.06
N ARG A 191 -11.82 4.65 3.14
CA ARG A 191 -11.96 3.77 1.99
C ARG A 191 -12.72 4.45 0.85
N VAL A 192 -12.17 4.36 -0.35
CA VAL A 192 -12.84 4.67 -1.62
C VAL A 192 -12.97 3.40 -2.44
N ASP A 193 -14.15 3.17 -3.01
CA ASP A 193 -14.41 2.00 -3.86
C ASP A 193 -14.29 2.30 -5.37
N ALA A 194 -14.20 3.59 -5.71
CA ALA A 194 -14.08 4.08 -7.08
C ALA A 194 -12.61 4.34 -7.44
N THR A 195 -12.28 4.21 -8.73
CA THR A 195 -10.96 4.58 -9.24
C THR A 195 -10.60 6.03 -8.85
N PRO A 196 -9.41 6.25 -8.25
CA PRO A 196 -8.88 7.58 -7.98
C PRO A 196 -8.75 8.41 -9.26
N GLY A 197 -9.20 9.65 -9.23
CA GLY A 197 -9.06 10.59 -10.35
C GLY A 197 -8.00 11.66 -10.13
N SER A 198 -7.81 12.12 -8.89
CA SER A 198 -6.76 13.08 -8.58
C SER A 198 -6.29 13.03 -7.13
N LEU A 199 -5.04 13.39 -6.90
CA LEU A 199 -4.43 13.61 -5.60
C LEU A 199 -3.88 15.03 -5.52
N GLU A 200 -4.38 15.79 -4.55
CA GLU A 200 -3.88 17.12 -4.22
C GLU A 200 -3.02 17.06 -2.97
N LEU A 201 -1.85 17.71 -3.02
CA LEU A 201 -0.89 17.76 -1.92
C LEU A 201 -0.40 19.18 -1.72
N ASP A 202 -0.60 19.70 -0.52
CA ASP A 202 -0.06 21.00 -0.13
C ASP A 202 1.11 20.77 0.83
N PHE A 203 2.29 21.23 0.45
CA PHE A 203 3.46 21.22 1.32
C PHE A 203 3.92 22.64 1.62
N SER A 204 4.60 22.83 2.75
CA SER A 204 5.40 24.03 3.02
C SER A 204 6.86 23.66 3.17
N SER A 205 7.75 24.40 2.49
CA SER A 205 9.19 24.38 2.79
C SER A 205 9.49 24.89 4.20
N SER A 206 10.70 24.63 4.69
CA SER A 206 11.21 25.25 5.93
C SER A 206 11.26 26.78 5.90
N SER A 207 11.26 27.42 4.72
CA SER A 207 11.11 28.87 4.57
C SER A 207 9.66 29.36 4.51
N GLY A 208 8.68 28.45 4.58
CA GLY A 208 7.25 28.76 4.53
C GLY A 208 6.68 28.95 3.12
N SER A 209 7.47 28.74 2.06
CA SER A 209 6.99 28.76 0.68
C SER A 209 6.12 27.53 0.41
N PRO A 210 4.91 27.69 -0.17
CA PRO A 210 4.01 26.57 -0.45
C PRO A 210 4.41 25.82 -1.73
N TYR A 211 4.07 24.53 -1.78
CA TYR A 211 4.06 23.70 -2.98
C TYR A 211 2.70 23.01 -3.09
N ASP A 212 1.93 23.38 -4.11
CA ASP A 212 0.55 22.90 -4.30
C ASP A 212 0.50 21.96 -5.51
N PHE A 213 0.62 20.65 -5.25
CA PHE A 213 0.56 19.64 -6.30
C PHE A 213 -0.88 19.24 -6.59
N GLN A 214 -1.21 19.07 -7.87
CA GLN A 214 -2.47 18.52 -8.36
C GLN A 214 -2.17 17.42 -9.37
N LEU A 215 -2.01 16.20 -8.86
CA LEU A 215 -1.67 15.02 -9.63
C LEU A 215 -2.95 14.40 -10.20
N THR A 216 -3.02 14.21 -11.52
CA THR A 216 -4.08 13.42 -12.16
C THR A 216 -3.70 11.94 -12.09
N LEU A 217 -4.62 11.11 -11.61
CA LEU A 217 -4.45 9.67 -11.44
C LEU A 217 -5.15 8.89 -12.56
N SER A 218 -4.73 7.64 -12.82
CA SER A 218 -5.13 6.86 -14.00
C SER A 218 -6.03 5.65 -13.71
#